data_AF-A0A2G9RVA7-F1
#
_entry.id   AF-A0A2G9RVA7-F1
#
_cell.length_a   1.000
_cell.length_b   1.000
_cell.length_c   1.000
_cell.angle_alpha   90.00
_cell.angle_beta   90.00
_cell.angle_gamma   90.00
#
_symmetry.space_group_name_H-M   'P 1'
#
loop_
_entity.id
_entity.type
_entity.pdbx_description
1 polymer ?
#
loop_
_entity_poly.entity_id
_entity_poly.type
_entity_poly.pdbx_seq_one_letter_code
_entity_poly.pdbx_strand_id
1 'polypeptide(L)'
;MHAQCFPSIPMALVHTMQSVTGSVGIDSVTSSQQPFYVFQTGDLLKENIELKSNVVTLKETINVHETESKASRETIMKLVSEINKEKKKNGSFVQQIDTLCKNLEMVSDGKQALEKEIVMLQDRLKASHGAWEACKQELNQVKKSSTELDVSLKSSIGEAKAARNLLDLFMDEVAAALSNSSITVKPKEEAILERIHDLQKMVESKKIYMKFLEQLSEKMKLDRITADVGFDMRLDVILARADQLVKLESDAVVENKTLAHGLQRKLKAQKEKFESKELHMELLRKKIAQLEEEKQVRTALAVERDEANLTVRTLQKKIKTLEQYKTIEKLNKSVEQLEKVKGKTEKRLLSIKSELDFTEREAKEEKDKTSNYVEVITSELKTLKKTLEDISKREKQM
;
A
#
# COMPACT_ATOMS: atom_id res chain seq x y z
N MET A 1 -88.13 -52.60 114.86
CA MET A 1 -87.86 -54.06 114.99
C MET A 1 -86.60 -54.20 115.85
N HIS A 2 -86.53 -55.20 116.74
CA HIS A 2 -85.78 -55.32 118.02
C HIS A 2 -86.64 -54.90 119.24
N ALA A 3 -87.35 -55.77 119.98
CA ALA A 3 -86.98 -56.99 120.74
C ALA A 3 -85.86 -56.65 121.76
N GLN A 4 -85.93 -56.86 123.07
CA GLN A 4 -86.77 -57.65 123.99
C GLN A 4 -86.38 -57.21 125.43
N CYS A 5 -86.95 -57.87 126.45
CA CYS A 5 -86.55 -57.91 127.88
C CYS A 5 -87.37 -57.03 128.84
N PHE A 6 -88.56 -57.55 129.15
CA PHE A 6 -89.04 -57.60 130.54
C PHE A 6 -88.02 -58.34 131.43
N PRO A 7 -87.92 -57.97 132.72
CA PRO A 7 -87.73 -58.93 133.78
C PRO A 7 -89.03 -59.07 134.57
N SER A 8 -89.53 -60.30 134.55
CA SER A 8 -90.58 -60.81 135.42
C SER A 8 -90.02 -61.15 136.81
N ILE A 9 -90.77 -60.78 137.86
CA ILE A 9 -91.07 -61.58 139.07
C ILE A 9 -89.94 -61.72 140.13
N PRO A 10 -90.22 -61.44 141.44
CA PRO A 10 -90.88 -62.39 142.36
C PRO A 10 -92.15 -61.80 143.02
N MET A 11 -93.38 -62.22 142.69
CA MET A 11 -94.11 -63.38 143.28
C MET A 11 -93.49 -64.03 144.53
N ALA A 12 -92.92 -63.24 145.44
CA ALA A 12 -92.54 -63.69 146.80
C ALA A 12 -93.25 -62.90 147.90
N LEU A 13 -94.00 -61.84 147.55
CA LEU A 13 -94.77 -61.03 148.51
C LEU A 13 -96.28 -61.29 148.47
N VAL A 14 -96.73 -62.27 147.69
CA VAL A 14 -98.10 -62.82 147.75
C VAL A 14 -98.21 -63.91 148.83
N HIS A 15 -97.09 -64.42 149.37
CA HIS A 15 -97.07 -65.51 150.35
C HIS A 15 -96.82 -65.09 151.81
N THR A 16 -96.74 -63.78 152.09
CA THR A 16 -96.45 -63.26 153.45
C THR A 16 -97.57 -62.41 154.05
N MET A 17 -98.70 -62.22 153.36
CA MET A 17 -99.91 -61.61 153.93
C MET A 17 -101.08 -62.60 154.11
N GLN A 18 -100.79 -63.91 154.07
CA GLN A 18 -101.77 -64.99 154.30
C GLN A 18 -101.38 -65.94 155.45
N SER A 19 -100.46 -65.54 156.34
CA SER A 19 -99.97 -66.39 157.45
C SER A 19 -99.90 -65.68 158.82
N VAL A 20 -100.58 -64.53 159.01
CA VAL A 20 -100.64 -63.91 160.33
C VAL A 20 -102.11 -63.61 160.66
N THR A 21 -102.55 -64.30 161.73
CA THR A 21 -103.86 -64.29 162.41
C THR A 21 -105.01 -65.10 161.81
N GLY A 22 -104.78 -66.40 161.65
CA GLY A 22 -105.59 -67.35 162.41
C GLY A 22 -105.12 -67.41 163.88
N SER A 23 -106.05 -67.71 164.78
CA SER A 23 -105.84 -68.23 166.15
C SER A 23 -104.99 -67.41 167.14
N VAL A 24 -105.66 -66.67 168.02
CA VAL A 24 -105.54 -66.79 169.51
C VAL A 24 -106.94 -66.43 170.03
N GLY A 25 -107.80 -67.39 170.40
CA GLY A 25 -107.83 -67.92 171.75
C GLY A 25 -108.28 -66.82 172.71
N ILE A 26 -109.58 -66.53 172.85
CA ILE A 26 -110.45 -67.21 173.84
C ILE A 26 -109.61 -68.17 174.70
N ASP A 27 -109.17 -67.72 175.87
CA ASP A 27 -109.75 -68.29 177.08
C ASP A 27 -109.25 -67.61 178.36
N SER A 28 -110.24 -67.39 179.20
CA SER A 28 -110.19 -67.35 180.66
C SER A 28 -109.09 -66.52 181.35
N VAL A 29 -109.60 -65.48 182.00
CA VAL A 29 -109.42 -65.28 183.44
C VAL A 29 -108.01 -64.85 183.87
N THR A 30 -107.81 -63.54 184.02
CA THR A 30 -107.57 -62.90 185.33
C THR A 30 -107.07 -61.45 185.17
N SER A 31 -108.01 -60.50 185.28
CA SER A 31 -107.91 -59.18 185.94
C SER A 31 -106.60 -58.34 186.00
N SER A 32 -105.60 -58.45 185.11
CA SER A 32 -104.39 -57.59 185.28
C SER A 32 -103.58 -57.10 184.07
N GLN A 33 -103.82 -57.51 182.81
CA GLN A 33 -102.87 -57.17 181.70
C GLN A 33 -103.46 -56.55 180.42
N GLN A 34 -104.74 -56.17 180.40
CA GLN A 34 -105.34 -55.41 179.29
C GLN A 34 -104.64 -54.08 178.92
N PRO A 35 -103.96 -53.33 179.81
CA PRO A 35 -103.37 -52.04 179.41
C PRO A 35 -102.10 -52.14 178.53
N PHE A 36 -101.30 -53.20 178.67
CA PHE A 36 -99.97 -53.31 178.03
C PHE A 36 -100.05 -53.56 176.52
N TYR A 37 -100.92 -54.49 176.11
CA TYR A 37 -101.14 -54.78 174.71
C TYR A 37 -101.77 -53.62 173.96
N VAL A 38 -102.55 -52.77 174.65
CA VAL A 38 -103.13 -51.53 174.10
C VAL A 38 -102.05 -50.46 173.86
N PHE A 39 -101.02 -50.39 174.72
CA PHE A 39 -99.90 -49.45 174.55
C PHE A 39 -98.98 -49.86 173.39
N GLN A 40 -98.58 -51.13 173.32
CA GLN A 40 -97.71 -51.64 172.25
C GLN A 40 -98.37 -51.58 170.86
N THR A 41 -99.68 -51.83 170.79
CA THR A 41 -100.44 -51.63 169.56
C THR A 41 -100.60 -50.14 169.21
N GLY A 42 -100.63 -49.25 170.20
CA GLY A 42 -100.60 -47.80 170.01
C GLY A 42 -99.29 -47.29 169.41
N ASP A 43 -98.13 -47.78 169.90
CA ASP A 43 -96.81 -47.42 169.36
C ASP A 43 -96.60 -47.93 167.93
N LEU A 44 -96.96 -49.20 167.68
CA LEU A 44 -96.91 -49.77 166.33
C LEU A 44 -97.88 -49.06 165.37
N LEU A 45 -99.05 -48.62 165.85
CA LEU A 45 -99.97 -47.81 165.05
C LEU A 45 -99.35 -46.45 164.71
N LYS A 46 -98.69 -45.81 165.66
CA LYS A 46 -98.01 -44.52 165.47
C LYS A 46 -96.84 -44.64 164.49
N GLU A 47 -95.99 -45.65 164.64
CA GLU A 47 -94.89 -45.94 163.72
C GLU A 47 -95.42 -46.30 162.32
N ASN A 48 -96.52 -47.05 162.23
CA ASN A 48 -97.13 -47.37 160.95
C ASN A 48 -97.71 -46.12 160.26
N ILE A 49 -98.31 -45.21 161.03
CA ILE A 49 -98.76 -43.89 160.54
C ILE A 49 -97.57 -43.08 160.05
N GLU A 50 -96.45 -43.07 160.78
CA GLU A 50 -95.23 -42.34 160.42
C GLU A 50 -94.54 -42.93 159.18
N LEU A 51 -94.39 -44.26 159.10
CA LEU A 51 -93.88 -44.95 157.92
C LEU A 51 -94.78 -44.73 156.71
N LYS A 52 -96.10 -44.75 156.88
CA LYS A 52 -97.04 -44.39 155.82
C LYS A 52 -96.84 -42.94 155.37
N SER A 53 -96.64 -42.01 156.30
CA SER A 53 -96.32 -40.63 155.99
C SER A 53 -94.99 -40.51 155.24
N ASN A 54 -93.93 -41.21 155.66
CA ASN A 54 -92.61 -41.23 155.00
C ASN A 54 -92.67 -41.87 153.60
N VAL A 55 -93.49 -42.90 153.41
CA VAL A 55 -93.72 -43.50 152.09
C VAL A 55 -94.41 -42.49 151.17
N VAL A 56 -95.37 -41.71 151.68
CA VAL A 56 -96.02 -40.63 150.92
C VAL A 56 -95.02 -39.54 150.52
N THR A 57 -94.17 -39.06 151.44
CA THR A 57 -93.18 -38.01 151.14
C THR A 57 -92.09 -38.48 150.17
N LEU A 58 -91.60 -39.72 150.30
CA LEU A 58 -90.66 -40.30 149.34
C LEU A 58 -91.30 -40.50 147.97
N LYS A 59 -92.57 -40.92 147.92
CA LYS A 59 -93.34 -41.04 146.67
C LYS A 59 -93.48 -39.68 145.97
N GLU A 60 -93.76 -38.63 146.73
CA GLU A 60 -93.82 -37.26 146.24
C GLU A 60 -92.45 -36.77 145.71
N THR A 61 -91.36 -37.02 146.45
CA THR A 61 -90.00 -36.63 146.05
C THR A 61 -89.55 -37.35 144.76
N ILE A 62 -89.84 -38.64 144.65
CA ILE A 62 -89.59 -39.42 143.41
C ILE A 62 -90.39 -38.82 142.26
N ASN A 63 -91.65 -38.45 142.47
CA ASN A 63 -92.48 -37.84 141.44
C ASN A 63 -91.94 -36.45 141.03
N VAL A 64 -91.48 -35.63 141.97
CA VAL A 64 -90.82 -34.34 141.69
C VAL A 64 -89.58 -34.56 140.83
N HIS A 65 -88.65 -35.43 141.23
CA HIS A 65 -87.47 -35.73 140.43
C HIS A 65 -87.81 -36.36 139.08
N GLU A 66 -88.86 -37.16 138.97
CA GLU A 66 -89.30 -37.71 137.68
C GLU A 66 -89.78 -36.58 136.75
N THR A 67 -90.55 -35.63 137.27
CA THR A 67 -91.02 -34.46 136.51
C THR A 67 -89.88 -33.50 136.16
N GLU A 68 -88.93 -33.26 137.06
CA GLU A 68 -87.72 -32.46 136.83
C GLU A 68 -86.78 -33.12 135.81
N SER A 69 -86.61 -34.45 135.91
CA SER A 69 -85.82 -35.24 134.96
C SER A 69 -86.48 -35.24 133.58
N LYS A 70 -87.82 -35.27 133.50
CA LYS A 70 -88.57 -35.07 132.24
C LYS A 70 -88.29 -33.67 131.67
N ALA A 71 -88.42 -32.62 132.47
CA ALA A 71 -88.16 -31.24 132.04
C ALA A 71 -86.69 -31.02 131.59
N SER A 72 -85.73 -31.63 132.29
CA SER A 72 -84.30 -31.57 131.94
C SER A 72 -84.02 -32.28 130.61
N ARG A 73 -84.59 -33.47 130.40
CA ARG A 73 -84.49 -34.20 129.12
C ARG A 73 -85.08 -33.38 127.96
N GLU A 74 -86.23 -32.74 128.18
CA GLU A 74 -86.86 -31.87 127.18
C GLU A 74 -85.97 -30.66 126.83
N THR A 75 -85.35 -30.04 127.83
CA THR A 75 -84.43 -28.91 127.63
C THR A 75 -83.18 -29.34 126.85
N ILE A 76 -82.57 -30.45 127.22
CA ILE A 76 -81.42 -31.02 126.49
C ILE A 76 -81.81 -31.34 125.05
N MET A 77 -82.99 -31.94 124.80
CA MET A 77 -83.48 -32.22 123.45
C MET A 77 -83.67 -30.95 122.61
N LYS A 78 -84.18 -29.86 123.21
CA LYS A 78 -84.29 -28.54 122.54
C LYS A 78 -82.92 -27.98 122.19
N LEU A 79 -81.99 -27.95 123.14
CA LEU A 79 -80.62 -27.47 122.91
C LEU A 79 -79.89 -28.30 121.85
N VAL A 80 -80.00 -29.63 121.90
CA VAL A 80 -79.41 -30.53 120.88
C VAL A 80 -80.03 -30.25 119.51
N SER A 81 -81.34 -30.00 119.44
CA SER A 81 -82.02 -29.64 118.19
C SER A 81 -81.57 -28.28 117.65
N GLU A 82 -81.37 -27.29 118.53
CA GLU A 82 -80.83 -25.97 118.19
C GLU A 82 -79.38 -26.06 117.71
N ILE A 83 -78.51 -26.79 118.43
CA ILE A 83 -77.13 -27.07 118.03
C ILE A 83 -77.10 -27.75 116.67
N ASN A 84 -77.97 -28.74 116.42
CA ASN A 84 -78.03 -29.42 115.13
C ASN A 84 -78.50 -28.52 113.99
N LYS A 85 -79.47 -27.62 114.25
CA LYS A 85 -79.89 -26.61 113.27
C LYS A 85 -78.74 -25.65 112.97
N GLU A 86 -78.03 -25.18 113.98
CA GLU A 86 -76.92 -24.24 113.82
C GLU A 86 -75.71 -24.90 113.14
N LYS A 87 -75.41 -26.15 113.45
CA LYS A 87 -74.39 -26.95 112.76
C LYS A 87 -74.70 -27.11 111.27
N LYS A 88 -75.98 -27.32 110.90
CA LYS A 88 -76.42 -27.37 109.49
C LYS A 88 -76.22 -26.01 108.79
N LYS A 89 -76.62 -24.91 109.43
CA LYS A 89 -76.38 -23.56 108.89
C LYS A 89 -74.89 -23.28 108.73
N ASN A 90 -74.08 -23.56 109.75
CA ASN A 90 -72.64 -23.40 109.71
C ASN A 90 -72.01 -24.21 108.56
N GLY A 91 -72.48 -25.44 108.32
CA GLY A 91 -72.09 -26.23 107.15
C GLY A 91 -72.40 -25.53 105.82
N SER A 92 -73.58 -24.91 105.69
CA SER A 92 -73.93 -24.13 104.49
C SER A 92 -73.10 -22.86 104.32
N PHE A 93 -72.76 -22.17 105.42
CA PHE A 93 -71.89 -20.99 105.39
C PHE A 93 -70.46 -21.34 104.98
N VAL A 94 -69.91 -22.44 105.51
CA VAL A 94 -68.59 -22.94 105.09
C VAL A 94 -68.56 -23.24 103.59
N GLN A 95 -69.60 -23.91 103.06
CA GLN A 95 -69.69 -24.17 101.62
C GLN A 95 -69.76 -22.89 100.78
N GLN A 96 -70.49 -21.87 101.24
CA GLN A 96 -70.54 -20.56 100.58
C GLN A 96 -69.17 -19.87 100.62
N ILE A 97 -68.47 -19.89 101.75
CA ILE A 97 -67.12 -19.32 101.90
C ILE A 97 -66.15 -20.03 100.96
N ASP A 98 -66.15 -21.36 100.91
CA ASP A 98 -65.29 -22.12 100.00
C ASP A 98 -65.54 -21.78 98.53
N THR A 99 -66.82 -21.61 98.17
CA THR A 99 -67.21 -21.20 96.81
C THR A 99 -66.71 -19.79 96.49
N LEU A 100 -66.85 -18.85 97.43
CA LEU A 100 -66.36 -17.48 97.28
C LEU A 100 -64.83 -17.42 97.21
N CYS A 101 -64.11 -18.20 98.02
CA CYS A 101 -62.66 -18.30 97.97
C CYS A 101 -62.16 -18.79 96.61
N LYS A 102 -62.78 -19.85 96.06
CA LYS A 102 -62.45 -20.33 94.70
C LYS A 102 -62.73 -19.29 93.62
N ASN A 103 -63.86 -18.59 93.72
CA ASN A 103 -64.18 -17.51 92.78
C ASN A 103 -63.18 -16.35 92.87
N LEU A 104 -62.76 -15.97 94.09
CA LEU A 104 -61.75 -14.95 94.32
C LEU A 104 -60.40 -15.34 93.68
N GLU A 105 -59.99 -16.60 93.86
CA GLU A 105 -58.74 -17.13 93.29
C GLU A 105 -58.78 -17.12 91.76
N MET A 106 -59.86 -17.63 91.14
CA MET A 106 -60.04 -17.57 89.68
C MET A 106 -60.04 -16.15 89.13
N VAL A 107 -60.70 -15.20 89.82
CA VAL A 107 -60.72 -13.79 89.42
C VAL A 107 -59.32 -13.15 89.57
N SER A 108 -58.58 -13.50 90.63
CA SER A 108 -57.21 -13.05 90.84
C SER A 108 -56.28 -13.55 89.74
N ASP A 109 -56.37 -14.82 89.36
CA ASP A 109 -55.60 -15.39 88.27
C ASP A 109 -55.93 -14.73 86.92
N GLY A 110 -57.22 -14.52 86.64
CA GLY A 110 -57.68 -13.79 85.47
C GLY A 110 -57.14 -12.36 85.41
N LYS A 111 -57.16 -11.64 86.55
CA LYS A 111 -56.56 -10.31 86.66
C LYS A 111 -55.06 -10.33 86.35
N GLN A 112 -54.30 -11.27 86.93
CA GLN A 112 -52.86 -11.37 86.67
C GLN A 112 -52.54 -11.71 85.21
N ALA A 113 -53.36 -12.55 84.56
CA ALA A 113 -53.21 -12.86 83.15
C ALA A 113 -53.41 -11.60 82.27
N LEU A 114 -54.45 -10.81 82.56
CA LEU A 114 -54.70 -9.55 81.86
C LEU A 114 -53.61 -8.50 82.12
N GLU A 115 -53.10 -8.40 83.35
CA GLU A 115 -51.99 -7.50 83.67
C GLU A 115 -50.72 -7.85 82.86
N LYS A 116 -50.40 -9.14 82.73
CA LYS A 116 -49.30 -9.60 81.87
C LYS A 116 -49.54 -9.26 80.40
N GLU A 117 -50.77 -9.42 79.91
CA GLU A 117 -51.14 -9.08 78.53
C GLU A 117 -51.01 -7.57 78.26
N ILE A 118 -51.45 -6.73 79.20
CA ILE A 118 -51.30 -5.27 79.10
C ILE A 118 -49.83 -4.88 78.95
N VAL A 119 -48.94 -5.46 79.78
CA VAL A 119 -47.49 -5.19 79.68
C VAL A 119 -46.94 -5.63 78.33
N MET A 120 -47.28 -6.84 77.87
CA MET A 120 -46.84 -7.33 76.56
C MET A 120 -47.30 -6.43 75.40
N LEU A 121 -48.55 -5.95 75.45
CA LEU A 121 -49.09 -5.04 74.44
C LEU A 121 -48.42 -3.67 74.48
N GLN A 122 -48.11 -3.15 75.68
CA GLN A 122 -47.36 -1.90 75.84
C GLN A 122 -45.94 -2.02 75.27
N ASP A 123 -45.25 -3.12 75.52
CA ASP A 123 -43.90 -3.35 74.99
C ASP A 123 -43.92 -3.50 73.46
N ARG A 124 -44.90 -4.22 72.91
CA ARG A 124 -45.12 -4.30 71.46
C ARG A 124 -45.41 -2.93 70.85
N LEU A 125 -46.20 -2.09 71.50
CA LEU A 125 -46.49 -0.74 71.04
C LEU A 125 -45.22 0.13 71.02
N LYS A 126 -44.42 0.10 72.08
CA LYS A 126 -43.13 0.82 72.15
C LYS A 126 -42.17 0.35 71.06
N ALA A 127 -42.04 -0.96 70.85
CA ALA A 127 -41.19 -1.53 69.81
C ALA A 127 -41.66 -1.11 68.41
N SER A 128 -42.96 -1.20 68.14
CA SER A 128 -43.57 -0.76 66.87
C SER A 128 -43.35 0.73 66.61
N HIS A 129 -43.52 1.57 67.64
CA HIS A 129 -43.28 3.01 67.52
C HIS A 129 -41.82 3.33 67.22
N GLY A 130 -40.86 2.67 67.90
CA GLY A 130 -39.44 2.82 67.63
C GLY A 130 -39.06 2.41 66.20
N ALA A 131 -39.63 1.31 65.70
CA ALA A 131 -39.44 0.88 64.31
C ALA A 131 -40.04 1.88 63.31
N TRP A 132 -41.22 2.44 63.60
CA TRP A 132 -41.83 3.47 62.76
C TRP A 132 -41.00 4.75 62.68
N GLU A 133 -40.47 5.24 63.80
CA GLU A 133 -39.59 6.42 63.80
C GLU A 133 -38.28 6.14 63.03
N ALA A 134 -37.70 4.94 63.14
CA ALA A 134 -36.54 4.55 62.35
C ALA A 134 -36.85 4.56 60.84
N CYS A 135 -37.95 3.94 60.41
CA CYS A 135 -38.39 3.96 59.01
C CYS A 135 -38.64 5.39 58.49
N LYS A 136 -39.19 6.26 59.35
CA LYS A 136 -39.43 7.68 59.02
C LYS A 136 -38.13 8.45 58.84
N GLN A 137 -37.10 8.17 59.65
CA GLN A 137 -35.76 8.73 59.48
C GLN A 137 -35.09 8.23 58.19
N GLU A 138 -35.17 6.94 57.88
CA GLU A 138 -34.66 6.36 56.63
C GLU A 138 -35.34 6.99 55.41
N LEU A 139 -36.67 7.16 55.43
CA LEU A 139 -37.41 7.83 54.36
C LEU A 139 -36.93 9.26 54.14
N ASN A 140 -36.68 10.01 55.21
CA ASN A 140 -36.16 11.37 55.11
C ASN A 140 -34.75 11.39 54.53
N GLN A 141 -33.90 10.42 54.91
CA GLN A 141 -32.56 10.29 54.35
C GLN A 141 -32.60 9.95 52.86
N VAL A 142 -33.49 9.05 52.43
CA VAL A 142 -33.71 8.71 51.02
C VAL A 142 -34.24 9.90 50.22
N LYS A 143 -35.16 10.69 50.79
CA LYS A 143 -35.63 11.93 50.14
C LYS A 143 -34.48 12.91 49.93
N LYS A 144 -33.63 13.10 50.95
CA LYS A 144 -32.46 13.98 50.85
C LYS A 144 -31.52 13.51 49.74
N SER A 145 -31.12 12.23 49.73
CA SER A 145 -30.24 11.70 48.69
C SER A 145 -30.88 11.74 47.30
N SER A 146 -32.19 11.53 47.18
CA SER A 146 -32.91 11.70 45.92
C SER A 146 -32.84 13.13 45.40
N THR A 147 -32.98 14.14 46.26
CA THR A 147 -32.85 15.54 45.85
C THR A 147 -31.43 15.92 45.46
N GLU A 148 -30.42 15.39 46.17
CA GLU A 148 -29.01 15.60 45.84
C GLU A 148 -28.66 14.99 44.48
N LEU A 149 -29.14 13.76 44.21
CA LEU A 149 -28.97 13.10 42.91
C LEU A 149 -29.68 13.85 41.78
N ASP A 150 -30.89 14.38 42.01
CA ASP A 150 -31.61 15.17 41.00
C ASP A 150 -30.85 16.45 40.63
N VAL A 151 -30.27 17.15 41.62
CA VAL A 151 -29.42 18.33 41.38
C VAL A 151 -28.16 17.95 40.61
N SER A 152 -27.48 16.88 41.01
CA SER A 152 -26.28 16.40 40.32
C SER A 152 -26.58 15.98 38.87
N LEU A 153 -27.71 15.32 38.64
CA LEU A 153 -28.16 14.91 37.31
C LEU A 153 -28.43 16.13 36.44
N LYS A 154 -29.12 17.15 36.96
CA LYS A 154 -29.36 18.40 36.23
C LYS A 154 -28.06 19.13 35.86
N SER A 155 -27.07 19.15 36.77
CA SER A 155 -25.74 19.70 36.48
C SER A 155 -25.06 18.95 35.34
N SER A 156 -24.99 17.62 35.44
CA SER A 156 -24.35 16.77 34.43
C SER A 156 -25.04 16.87 33.06
N ILE A 157 -26.38 16.97 33.02
CA ILE A 157 -27.12 17.23 31.77
C ILE A 157 -26.74 18.59 31.19
N GLY A 158 -26.61 19.62 32.02
CA GLY A 158 -26.16 20.96 31.60
C GLY A 158 -24.76 20.93 30.98
N GLU A 159 -23.81 20.28 31.65
CA GLU A 159 -22.43 20.10 31.19
C GLU A 159 -22.37 19.32 29.87
N ALA A 160 -23.09 18.20 29.77
CA ALA A 160 -23.16 17.41 28.55
C ALA A 160 -23.76 18.20 27.37
N LYS A 161 -24.76 19.03 27.63
CA LYS A 161 -25.33 19.93 26.63
C LYS A 161 -24.33 21.01 26.19
N ALA A 162 -23.60 21.60 27.14
CA ALA A 162 -22.56 22.59 26.82
C ALA A 162 -21.44 21.98 25.96
N ALA A 163 -20.96 20.78 26.32
CA ALA A 163 -19.96 20.06 25.55
C ALA A 163 -20.45 19.70 24.14
N ARG A 164 -21.71 19.26 24.00
CA ARG A 164 -22.31 18.99 22.68
C ARG A 164 -22.38 20.24 21.82
N ASN A 165 -22.82 21.37 22.37
CA ASN A 165 -22.86 22.63 21.63
C ASN A 165 -21.46 23.06 21.16
N LEU A 166 -20.41 22.88 21.99
CA LEU A 166 -19.03 23.17 21.59
C LEU A 166 -18.55 22.26 20.46
N LEU A 167 -18.93 20.97 20.50
CA LEU A 167 -18.63 20.04 19.42
C LEU A 167 -19.33 20.46 18.13
N ASP A 168 -20.61 20.81 18.19
CA ASP A 168 -21.37 21.25 17.01
C ASP A 168 -20.73 22.50 16.37
N LEU A 169 -20.34 23.49 17.18
CA LEU A 169 -19.62 24.67 16.71
C LEU A 169 -18.26 24.33 16.09
N PHE A 170 -17.50 23.42 16.70
CA PHE A 170 -16.23 22.96 16.15
C PHE A 170 -16.42 22.26 14.79
N MET A 171 -17.44 21.42 14.67
CA MET A 171 -17.76 20.72 13.43
C MET A 171 -18.18 21.70 12.32
N ASP A 172 -18.93 22.75 12.66
CA ASP A 172 -19.26 23.86 11.77
C ASP A 172 -18.02 24.59 11.27
N GLU A 173 -17.09 24.95 12.17
CA GLU A 173 -15.84 25.63 11.82
C GLU A 173 -14.96 24.76 10.91
N VAL A 174 -14.79 23.49 11.24
CA VAL A 174 -13.98 22.56 10.42
C VAL A 174 -14.62 22.35 9.04
N ALA A 175 -15.93 22.18 8.97
CA ALA A 175 -16.63 22.04 7.70
C ALA A 175 -16.52 23.32 6.85
N ALA A 176 -16.64 24.49 7.46
CA ALA A 176 -16.43 25.76 6.77
C ALA A 176 -14.99 25.90 6.24
N ALA A 177 -13.99 25.53 7.04
CA ALA A 177 -12.58 25.60 6.65
C ALA A 177 -12.22 24.62 5.52
N LEU A 178 -12.85 23.44 5.47
CA LEU A 178 -12.64 22.45 4.41
C LEU A 178 -13.47 22.71 3.15
N SER A 179 -14.47 23.58 3.24
CA SER A 179 -15.27 24.04 2.12
C SER A 179 -14.49 25.03 1.25
N ASN A 180 -14.79 25.06 -0.04
CA ASN A 180 -14.24 26.04 -0.98
C ASN A 180 -15.30 26.46 -2.00
N SER A 181 -14.93 27.24 -3.01
CA SER A 181 -15.85 27.75 -4.04
C SER A 181 -16.59 26.66 -4.83
N SER A 182 -16.10 25.42 -4.81
CA SER A 182 -16.61 24.32 -5.63
C SER A 182 -17.26 23.22 -4.80
N ILE A 183 -16.89 23.06 -3.52
CA ILE A 183 -17.33 21.98 -2.65
C ILE A 183 -17.71 22.55 -1.29
N THR A 184 -18.95 22.28 -0.89
CA THR A 184 -19.46 22.61 0.45
C THR A 184 -19.49 21.33 1.28
N VAL A 185 -18.76 21.35 2.40
CA VAL A 185 -18.68 20.25 3.35
C VAL A 185 -19.76 20.46 4.41
N LYS A 186 -20.47 19.38 4.76
CA LYS A 186 -21.45 19.43 5.85
C LYS A 186 -20.72 19.26 7.19
N PRO A 187 -21.21 19.87 8.28
CA PRO A 187 -20.66 19.72 9.64
C PRO A 187 -21.04 18.37 10.25
N LYS A 188 -20.59 17.31 9.59
CA LYS A 188 -20.75 15.91 10.00
C LYS A 188 -19.42 15.22 9.85
N GLU A 189 -19.12 14.34 10.79
CA GLU A 189 -17.83 13.63 10.87
C GLU A 189 -17.52 12.90 9.56
N GLU A 190 -18.48 12.17 9.02
CA GLU A 190 -18.29 11.40 7.80
C GLU A 190 -17.98 12.30 6.59
N ALA A 191 -18.67 13.44 6.48
CA ALA A 191 -18.47 14.38 5.38
C ALA A 191 -17.12 15.12 5.47
N ILE A 192 -16.71 15.46 6.70
CA ILE A 192 -15.40 16.07 6.97
C ILE A 192 -14.27 15.08 6.62
N LEU A 193 -14.39 13.83 7.05
CA LEU A 193 -13.39 12.79 6.77
C LEU A 193 -13.28 12.47 5.28
N GLU A 194 -14.41 12.35 4.58
CA GLU A 194 -14.44 12.14 3.13
C GLU A 194 -13.72 13.28 2.41
N ARG A 195 -13.98 14.54 2.80
CA ARG A 195 -13.30 15.70 2.23
C ARG A 195 -11.80 15.70 2.48
N ILE A 196 -11.37 15.37 3.70
CA ILE A 196 -9.94 15.30 4.05
C ILE A 196 -9.25 14.25 3.16
N HIS A 197 -9.86 13.08 2.99
CA HIS A 197 -9.31 12.03 2.13
C HIS A 197 -9.19 12.47 0.66
N ASP A 198 -10.21 13.16 0.13
CA ASP A 198 -10.14 13.72 -1.23
C ASP A 198 -9.02 14.76 -1.38
N LEU A 199 -8.87 15.65 -0.41
CA LEU A 199 -7.79 16.64 -0.39
C LEU A 199 -6.42 15.95 -0.35
N GLN A 200 -6.25 14.89 0.44
CA GLN A 200 -5.01 14.11 0.47
C GLN A 200 -4.69 13.50 -0.90
N LYS A 201 -5.69 12.94 -1.59
CA LYS A 201 -5.53 12.41 -2.94
C LYS A 201 -5.16 13.49 -3.96
N MET A 202 -5.76 14.68 -3.85
CA MET A 202 -5.41 15.84 -4.69
C MET A 202 -3.97 16.30 -4.44
N VAL A 203 -3.53 16.34 -3.18
CA VAL A 203 -2.15 16.71 -2.81
C VAL A 203 -1.15 15.72 -3.40
N GLU A 204 -1.41 14.41 -3.32
CA GLU A 204 -0.51 13.41 -3.91
C GLU A 204 -0.47 13.49 -5.44
N SER A 205 -1.64 13.73 -6.07
CA SER A 205 -1.70 13.96 -7.53
C SER A 205 -0.91 15.22 -7.94
N LYS A 206 -1.01 16.30 -7.16
CA LYS A 206 -0.20 17.52 -7.36
C LYS A 206 1.29 17.22 -7.25
N LYS A 207 1.71 16.39 -6.28
CA LYS A 207 3.12 16.00 -6.10
C LYS A 207 3.67 15.23 -7.30
N ILE A 208 2.90 14.32 -7.89
CA ILE A 208 3.26 13.62 -9.12
C ILE A 208 3.41 14.62 -10.27
N TYR A 209 2.47 15.55 -10.44
CA TYR A 209 2.55 16.59 -11.46
C TYR A 209 3.77 17.51 -11.27
N MET A 210 4.10 17.87 -10.04
CA MET A 210 5.29 18.67 -9.75
C MET A 210 6.59 17.95 -10.13
N LYS A 211 6.70 16.65 -9.82
CA LYS A 211 7.84 15.83 -10.29
C LYS A 211 7.93 15.80 -11.81
N PHE A 212 6.80 15.71 -12.51
CA PHE A 212 6.76 15.77 -13.97
C PHE A 212 7.27 17.11 -14.50
N LEU A 213 6.81 18.24 -13.93
CA LEU A 213 7.28 19.57 -14.33
C LEU A 213 8.77 19.76 -14.06
N GLU A 214 9.28 19.21 -12.97
CA GLU A 214 10.70 19.23 -12.63
C GLU A 214 11.54 18.46 -13.66
N GLN A 215 11.15 17.22 -13.99
CA GLN A 215 11.81 16.44 -15.05
C GLN A 215 11.75 17.12 -16.42
N LEU A 216 10.63 17.77 -16.75
CA LEU A 216 10.48 18.50 -18.01
C LEU A 216 11.40 19.73 -18.04
N SER A 217 11.51 20.45 -16.92
CA SER A 217 12.42 21.60 -16.77
C SER A 217 13.87 21.18 -16.98
N GLU A 218 14.29 20.07 -16.40
CA GLU A 218 15.65 19.51 -16.55
C GLU A 218 15.95 19.16 -18.01
N LYS A 219 15.03 18.45 -18.68
CA LYS A 219 15.20 18.12 -20.11
C LYS A 219 15.29 19.36 -21.01
N MET A 220 14.59 20.44 -20.65
CA MET A 220 14.66 21.72 -21.36
C MET A 220 15.84 22.62 -20.95
N LYS A 221 16.66 22.17 -19.98
CA LYS A 221 17.81 22.87 -19.39
C LYS A 221 17.42 24.19 -18.73
N LEU A 222 16.30 24.17 -18.00
CA LEU A 222 15.73 25.34 -17.33
C LEU A 222 16.01 25.39 -15.82
N ASP A 223 16.79 24.46 -15.28
CA ASP A 223 16.96 24.24 -13.83
C ASP A 223 17.33 25.48 -13.03
N ARG A 224 18.19 26.35 -13.59
CA ARG A 224 18.60 27.61 -12.94
C ARG A 224 17.49 28.66 -12.96
N ILE A 225 16.69 28.70 -14.00
CA ILE A 225 15.61 29.68 -14.15
C ILE A 225 14.43 29.24 -13.27
N THR A 226 14.06 27.96 -13.33
CA THR A 226 12.91 27.42 -12.59
C THR A 226 13.16 27.23 -11.10
N ALA A 227 14.42 27.30 -10.63
CA ALA A 227 14.74 27.35 -9.21
C ALA A 227 14.25 28.64 -8.54
N ASP A 228 14.27 29.77 -9.28
CA ASP A 228 13.91 31.09 -8.76
C ASP A 228 12.45 31.45 -9.04
N VAL A 229 11.84 30.89 -10.10
CA VAL A 229 10.42 31.08 -10.40
C VAL A 229 9.59 30.01 -9.69
N GLY A 230 8.71 30.44 -8.79
CA GLY A 230 7.77 29.56 -8.08
C GLY A 230 6.98 28.65 -9.03
N PHE A 231 6.51 27.50 -8.53
CA PHE A 231 5.90 26.43 -9.33
C PHE A 231 4.77 26.91 -10.26
N ASP A 232 4.00 27.92 -9.87
CA ASP A 232 2.89 28.44 -10.65
C ASP A 232 3.34 29.04 -11.99
N MET A 233 4.55 29.62 -12.06
CA MET A 233 5.10 30.20 -13.29
C MET A 233 6.04 29.24 -14.04
N ARG A 234 6.37 28.09 -13.45
CA ARG A 234 7.25 27.09 -14.09
C ARG A 234 6.67 26.61 -15.42
N LEU A 235 5.34 26.51 -15.53
CA LEU A 235 4.67 26.17 -16.77
C LEU A 235 4.88 27.24 -17.85
N ASP A 236 4.75 28.52 -17.51
CA ASP A 236 4.94 29.64 -18.44
C ASP A 236 6.38 29.71 -18.96
N VAL A 237 7.36 29.47 -18.09
CA VAL A 237 8.79 29.42 -18.48
C VAL A 237 9.06 28.26 -19.44
N ILE A 238 8.48 27.08 -19.18
CA ILE A 238 8.56 25.91 -20.07
C ILE A 238 7.95 26.23 -21.43
N LEU A 239 6.79 26.87 -21.46
CA LEU A 239 6.13 27.28 -22.71
C LEU A 239 6.99 28.28 -23.50
N ALA A 240 7.49 29.33 -22.85
CA ALA A 240 8.35 30.32 -23.49
C ALA A 240 9.65 29.69 -24.06
N ARG A 241 10.20 28.69 -23.36
CA ARG A 241 11.36 27.94 -23.85
C ARG A 241 11.02 27.08 -25.08
N ALA A 242 9.85 26.44 -25.09
CA ALA A 242 9.39 25.68 -26.24
C ALA A 242 9.26 26.58 -27.48
N ASP A 243 8.64 27.76 -27.34
CA ASP A 243 8.53 28.74 -28.43
C ASP A 243 9.91 29.20 -28.94
N GLN A 244 10.86 29.43 -28.02
CA GLN A 244 12.23 29.79 -28.39
C GLN A 244 12.92 28.68 -29.20
N LEU A 245 12.79 27.42 -28.78
CA LEU A 245 13.38 26.28 -29.47
C LEU A 245 12.79 26.11 -30.89
N VAL A 246 11.47 26.24 -31.03
CA VAL A 246 10.78 26.20 -32.33
C VAL A 246 11.30 27.30 -33.27
N LYS A 247 11.52 28.51 -32.74
CA LYS A 247 12.07 29.62 -33.53
C LYS A 247 13.51 29.33 -34.00
N LEU A 248 14.37 28.86 -33.10
CA LEU A 248 15.75 28.50 -33.44
C LEU A 248 15.83 27.40 -34.51
N GLU A 249 14.96 26.39 -34.40
CA GLU A 249 14.87 25.32 -35.40
C GLU A 249 14.38 25.86 -36.76
N SER A 250 13.38 26.73 -36.75
CA SER A 250 12.87 27.38 -37.97
C SER A 250 13.96 28.20 -38.67
N ASP A 251 14.71 28.99 -37.92
CA ASP A 251 15.81 29.80 -38.44
C ASP A 251 16.92 28.92 -39.04
N ALA A 252 17.31 27.84 -38.35
CA ALA A 252 18.29 26.88 -38.83
C ALA A 252 17.84 26.15 -40.13
N VAL A 253 16.56 25.81 -40.23
CA VAL A 253 15.99 25.21 -41.46
C VAL A 253 16.06 26.20 -42.64
N VAL A 254 15.74 27.47 -42.41
CA VAL A 254 15.83 28.51 -43.45
C VAL A 254 17.29 28.71 -43.90
N GLU A 255 18.24 28.74 -42.96
CA GLU A 255 19.67 28.82 -43.28
C GLU A 255 20.14 27.61 -44.10
N ASN A 256 19.81 26.39 -43.66
CA ASN A 256 20.14 25.16 -44.38
C ASN A 256 19.54 25.11 -45.78
N LYS A 257 18.28 25.54 -45.95
CA LYS A 257 17.65 25.68 -47.26
C LYS A 257 18.40 26.66 -48.16
N THR A 258 18.84 27.78 -47.59
CA THR A 258 19.62 28.80 -48.32
C THR A 258 20.98 28.25 -48.75
N LEU A 259 21.69 27.55 -47.85
CA LEU A 259 22.96 26.87 -48.16
C LEU A 259 22.78 25.81 -49.24
N ALA A 260 21.73 24.99 -49.16
CA ALA A 260 21.40 23.98 -50.16
C ALA A 260 21.17 24.59 -51.54
N HIS A 261 20.38 25.68 -51.64
CA HIS A 261 20.21 26.42 -52.90
C HIS A 261 21.53 27.04 -53.40
N GLY A 262 22.38 27.53 -52.50
CA GLY A 262 23.72 28.01 -52.83
C GLY A 262 24.59 26.92 -53.47
N LEU A 263 24.63 25.73 -52.86
CA LEU A 263 25.33 24.57 -53.38
C LEU A 263 24.77 24.10 -54.72
N GLN A 264 23.43 24.10 -54.87
CA GLN A 264 22.76 23.75 -56.13
C GLN A 264 23.16 24.69 -57.27
N ARG A 265 23.25 26.00 -57.02
CA ARG A 265 23.73 26.98 -58.01
C ARG A 265 25.20 26.75 -58.40
N LYS A 266 26.08 26.51 -57.41
CA LYS A 266 27.49 26.18 -57.68
C LYS A 266 27.62 24.91 -58.51
N LEU A 267 26.83 23.88 -58.19
CA LEU A 267 26.79 22.63 -58.95
C LEU A 267 26.35 22.88 -60.41
N LYS A 268 25.29 23.66 -60.62
CA LYS A 268 24.81 24.04 -61.95
C LYS A 268 25.90 24.77 -62.75
N ALA A 269 26.56 25.76 -62.15
CA ALA A 269 27.64 26.50 -62.80
C ALA A 269 28.84 25.61 -63.16
N GLN A 270 29.24 24.67 -62.29
CA GLN A 270 30.29 23.70 -62.61
C GLN A 270 29.88 22.76 -63.74
N LYS A 271 28.61 22.33 -63.77
CA LYS A 271 28.07 21.50 -64.84
C LYS A 271 28.11 22.22 -66.20
N GLU A 272 27.61 23.46 -66.26
CA GLU A 272 27.66 24.29 -67.49
C GLU A 272 29.10 24.53 -67.96
N LYS A 273 30.05 24.77 -67.03
CA LYS A 273 31.48 24.91 -67.36
C LYS A 273 32.09 23.62 -67.92
N PHE A 274 31.69 22.47 -67.37
CA PHE A 274 32.11 21.16 -67.87
C PHE A 274 31.55 20.91 -69.28
N GLU A 275 30.27 21.15 -69.50
CA GLU A 275 29.61 21.01 -70.81
C GLU A 275 30.25 21.91 -71.88
N SER A 276 30.57 23.16 -71.55
CA SER A 276 31.29 24.07 -72.45
C SER A 276 32.69 23.58 -72.81
N LYS A 277 33.43 23.03 -71.84
CA LYS A 277 34.75 22.42 -72.10
C LYS A 277 34.65 21.16 -72.94
N GLU A 278 33.64 20.31 -72.70
CA GLU A 278 33.40 19.12 -73.51
C GLU A 278 33.09 19.51 -74.96
N LEU A 279 32.22 20.51 -75.19
CA LEU A 279 31.95 21.03 -76.53
C LEU A 279 33.22 21.56 -77.22
N HIS A 280 34.10 22.26 -76.48
CA HIS A 280 35.39 22.67 -77.03
C HIS A 280 36.29 21.48 -77.37
N MET A 281 36.34 20.45 -76.51
CA MET A 281 37.06 19.21 -76.81
C MET A 281 36.49 18.50 -78.04
N GLU A 282 35.17 18.45 -78.23
CA GLU A 282 34.53 17.90 -79.42
C GLU A 282 34.90 18.69 -80.69
N LEU A 283 34.90 20.02 -80.64
CA LEU A 283 35.33 20.86 -81.75
C LEU A 283 36.81 20.66 -82.09
N LEU A 284 37.68 20.56 -81.08
CA LEU A 284 39.10 20.25 -81.28
C LEU A 284 39.29 18.85 -81.88
N ARG A 285 38.59 17.83 -81.36
CA ARG A 285 38.59 16.48 -81.95
C ARG A 285 38.17 16.53 -83.42
N LYS A 286 37.12 17.29 -83.76
CA LYS A 286 36.69 17.48 -85.16
C LYS A 286 37.73 18.21 -86.02
N LYS A 287 38.40 19.24 -85.49
CA LYS A 287 39.44 19.97 -86.22
C LYS A 287 40.70 19.12 -86.43
N ILE A 288 41.08 18.30 -85.45
CA ILE A 288 42.16 17.31 -85.58
C ILE A 288 41.80 16.34 -86.71
N ALA A 289 40.60 15.76 -86.70
CA ALA A 289 40.15 14.87 -87.76
C ALA A 289 40.20 15.53 -89.15
N GLN A 290 39.75 16.79 -89.28
CA GLN A 290 39.86 17.55 -90.53
C GLN A 290 41.31 17.77 -90.97
N LEU A 291 42.20 18.15 -90.05
CA LEU A 291 43.62 18.36 -90.37
C LEU A 291 44.33 17.05 -90.73
N GLU A 292 43.95 15.94 -90.11
CA GLU A 292 44.42 14.61 -90.47
C GLU A 292 43.96 14.22 -91.88
N GLU A 293 42.71 14.50 -92.23
CA GLU A 293 42.17 14.29 -93.59
C GLU A 293 42.89 15.18 -94.62
N GLU A 294 43.03 16.50 -94.37
CA GLU A 294 43.80 17.40 -95.24
C GLU A 294 45.25 16.94 -95.41
N LYS A 295 45.90 16.47 -94.34
CA LYS A 295 47.25 15.92 -94.38
C LYS A 295 47.30 14.66 -95.24
N GLN A 296 46.33 13.74 -95.09
CA GLN A 296 46.24 12.54 -95.94
C GLN A 296 46.07 12.93 -97.41
N VAL A 297 45.17 13.88 -97.73
CA VAL A 297 44.97 14.39 -99.10
C VAL A 297 46.25 15.04 -99.65
N ARG A 298 46.94 15.90 -98.89
CA ARG A 298 48.22 16.49 -99.32
C ARG A 298 49.29 15.43 -99.55
N THR A 299 49.35 14.41 -98.71
CA THR A 299 50.29 13.29 -98.87
C THR A 299 49.98 12.51 -100.14
N ALA A 300 48.70 12.22 -100.42
CA ALA A 300 48.26 11.59 -101.67
C ALA A 300 48.60 12.44 -102.90
N LEU A 301 48.35 13.75 -102.87
CA LEU A 301 48.72 14.67 -103.96
C LEU A 301 50.23 14.78 -104.17
N ALA A 302 51.03 14.69 -103.10
CA ALA A 302 52.49 14.65 -103.22
C ALA A 302 52.95 13.38 -103.93
N VAL A 303 52.35 12.22 -103.60
CA VAL A 303 52.60 10.95 -104.30
C VAL A 303 52.22 11.07 -105.78
N GLU A 304 51.03 11.60 -106.09
CA GLU A 304 50.59 11.79 -107.48
C GLU A 304 51.49 12.75 -108.27
N ARG A 305 51.98 13.83 -107.62
CA ARG A 305 52.98 14.72 -108.22
C ARG A 305 54.30 13.99 -108.49
N ASP A 306 54.77 13.18 -107.55
CA ASP A 306 56.01 12.43 -107.73
C ASP A 306 55.88 11.37 -108.83
N GLU A 307 54.71 10.73 -108.96
CA GLU A 307 54.36 9.87 -110.10
C GLU A 307 54.34 10.67 -111.42
N ALA A 308 53.70 11.84 -111.44
CA ALA A 308 53.71 12.74 -112.60
C ALA A 308 55.14 13.18 -112.96
N ASN A 309 55.99 13.50 -111.98
CA ASN A 309 57.38 13.84 -112.21
C ASN A 309 58.20 12.65 -112.75
N LEU A 310 57.92 11.43 -112.31
CA LEU A 310 58.51 10.22 -112.86
C LEU A 310 58.09 9.99 -114.32
N THR A 311 56.82 10.21 -114.66
CA THR A 311 56.36 10.13 -116.06
C THR A 311 57.01 11.20 -116.92
N VAL A 312 57.11 12.44 -116.45
CA VAL A 312 57.83 13.54 -117.13
C VAL A 312 59.29 13.17 -117.36
N ARG A 313 60.01 12.66 -116.34
CA ARG A 313 61.39 12.19 -116.51
C ARG A 313 61.51 11.07 -117.54
N THR A 314 60.53 10.16 -117.59
CA THR A 314 60.50 9.06 -118.56
C THR A 314 60.27 9.56 -119.98
N LEU A 315 59.36 10.52 -120.16
CA LEU A 315 59.13 11.20 -121.44
C LEU A 315 60.36 12.02 -121.88
N GLN A 316 61.00 12.74 -120.95
CA GLN A 316 62.26 13.45 -121.21
C GLN A 316 63.37 12.50 -121.67
N LYS A 317 63.49 11.31 -121.05
CA LYS A 317 64.42 10.27 -121.52
C LYS A 317 64.09 9.85 -122.95
N LYS A 318 62.81 9.59 -123.28
CA LYS A 318 62.37 9.26 -124.66
C LYS A 318 62.67 10.37 -125.67
N ILE A 319 62.46 11.64 -125.30
CA ILE A 319 62.81 12.81 -126.15
C ILE A 319 64.32 12.81 -126.42
N LYS A 320 65.14 12.58 -125.39
CA LYS A 320 66.60 12.52 -125.53
C LYS A 320 67.05 11.39 -126.46
N THR A 321 66.39 10.22 -126.40
CA THR A 321 66.65 9.11 -127.33
C THR A 321 66.29 9.47 -128.77
N LEU A 322 65.18 10.19 -128.98
CA LEU A 322 64.76 10.66 -130.31
C LEU A 322 65.70 11.73 -130.87
N GLU A 323 66.22 12.63 -130.04
CA GLU A 323 67.24 13.61 -130.43
C GLU A 323 68.58 12.95 -130.78
N GLN A 324 68.98 11.92 -130.03
CA GLN A 324 70.15 11.10 -130.37
C GLN A 324 69.96 10.40 -131.73
N TYR A 325 68.76 9.89 -132.03
CA TYR A 325 68.44 9.30 -133.35
C TYR A 325 68.59 10.30 -134.50
N LYS A 326 68.10 11.54 -134.34
CA LYS A 326 68.30 12.64 -135.33
C LYS A 326 69.78 13.02 -135.51
N THR A 327 70.59 12.90 -134.46
CA THR A 327 72.02 13.24 -134.51
C THR A 327 72.81 12.15 -135.24
N ILE A 328 72.46 10.88 -135.03
CA ILE A 328 73.03 9.72 -135.76
C ILE A 328 72.69 9.81 -137.26
N GLU A 329 71.47 10.22 -137.61
CA GLU A 329 71.07 10.40 -139.01
C GLU A 329 71.86 11.51 -139.73
N LYS A 330 72.20 12.60 -139.02
CA LYS A 330 73.09 13.66 -139.54
C LYS A 330 74.53 13.19 -139.70
N LEU A 331 75.06 12.41 -138.76
CA LEU A 331 76.41 11.85 -138.83
C LEU A 331 76.57 10.87 -140.00
N ASN A 332 75.56 10.03 -140.27
CA ASN A 332 75.59 9.11 -141.42
C ASN A 332 75.69 9.84 -142.77
N LYS A 333 75.00 10.98 -142.94
CA LYS A 333 75.13 11.82 -144.15
C LYS A 333 76.54 12.43 -144.31
N SER A 334 77.24 12.69 -143.21
CA SER A 334 78.62 13.23 -143.24
C SER A 334 79.68 12.17 -143.55
N VAL A 335 79.46 10.92 -143.12
CA VAL A 335 80.35 9.78 -143.42
C VAL A 335 80.32 9.44 -144.91
N GLU A 336 79.14 9.46 -145.54
CA GLU A 336 78.97 9.17 -146.97
C GLU A 336 79.66 10.22 -147.87
N GLN A 337 79.79 11.48 -147.41
CA GLN A 337 80.56 12.50 -148.11
C GLN A 337 82.08 12.33 -147.95
N LEU A 338 82.54 11.84 -146.79
CA LEU A 338 83.96 11.60 -146.51
C LEU A 338 84.53 10.42 -147.33
N GLU A 339 83.75 9.37 -147.57
CA GLU A 339 84.17 8.26 -148.46
C GLU A 339 84.40 8.69 -149.91
N LYS A 340 83.60 9.65 -150.41
CA LYS A 340 83.79 10.23 -151.76
C LYS A 340 85.06 11.07 -151.89
N VAL A 341 85.50 11.74 -150.81
CA VAL A 341 86.72 12.57 -150.82
C VAL A 341 87.98 11.71 -150.61
N LYS A 342 87.90 10.64 -149.81
CA LYS A 342 88.98 9.66 -149.63
C LYS A 342 89.34 8.95 -150.95
N GLY A 343 88.36 8.51 -151.73
CA GLY A 343 88.63 7.84 -153.03
C GLY A 343 89.28 8.76 -154.08
N LYS A 344 89.10 10.09 -153.99
CA LYS A 344 89.74 11.06 -154.89
C LYS A 344 91.19 11.37 -154.51
N THR A 345 91.54 11.24 -153.22
CA THR A 345 92.89 11.53 -152.71
C THR A 345 93.84 10.33 -152.89
N GLU A 346 93.35 9.10 -152.79
CA GLU A 346 94.14 7.88 -153.07
C GLU A 346 94.64 7.81 -154.53
N LYS A 347 93.85 8.28 -155.51
CA LYS A 347 94.26 8.31 -156.93
C LYS A 347 95.35 9.35 -157.24
N ARG A 348 95.44 10.44 -156.48
CA ARG A 348 96.50 11.46 -156.65
C ARG A 348 97.82 11.05 -155.99
N LEU A 349 97.75 10.32 -154.88
CA LEU A 349 98.94 9.84 -154.15
C LEU A 349 99.75 8.83 -154.98
N LEU A 350 99.08 7.99 -155.78
CA LEU A 350 99.72 7.04 -156.69
C LEU A 350 100.47 7.71 -157.85
N SER A 351 99.99 8.86 -158.35
CA SER A 351 100.62 9.59 -159.47
C SER A 351 101.89 10.33 -159.02
N ILE A 352 101.87 10.92 -157.82
CA ILE A 352 103.01 11.66 -157.26
C ILE A 352 104.14 10.70 -156.85
N LYS A 353 103.80 9.46 -156.47
CA LYS A 353 104.80 8.45 -156.11
C LYS A 353 105.63 7.98 -157.31
N SER A 354 105.03 7.85 -158.49
CA SER A 354 105.73 7.47 -159.72
C SER A 354 106.65 8.56 -160.30
N GLU A 355 106.37 9.84 -160.02
CA GLU A 355 107.23 10.97 -160.44
C GLU A 355 108.46 11.14 -159.52
N LEU A 356 108.32 10.81 -158.23
CA LEU A 356 109.42 10.84 -157.26
C LEU A 356 110.52 9.81 -157.60
N ASP A 357 110.12 8.59 -158.01
CA ASP A 357 111.06 7.53 -158.40
C ASP A 357 111.84 7.84 -159.70
N PHE A 358 111.37 8.79 -160.53
CA PHE A 358 112.06 9.24 -161.73
C PHE A 358 113.15 10.27 -161.41
N THR A 359 112.84 11.25 -160.55
CA THR A 359 113.77 12.32 -160.16
C THR A 359 114.92 11.83 -159.25
N GLU A 360 114.69 10.78 -158.46
CA GLU A 360 115.75 10.17 -157.62
C GLU A 360 116.83 9.44 -158.46
N ARG A 361 116.47 8.95 -159.65
CA ARG A 361 117.44 8.30 -160.57
C ARG A 361 118.34 9.30 -161.28
N GLU A 362 117.83 10.47 -161.68
CA GLU A 362 118.65 11.53 -162.31
C GLU A 362 119.65 12.18 -161.34
N ALA A 363 119.24 12.38 -160.08
CA ALA A 363 120.12 12.99 -159.07
C ALA A 363 121.34 12.12 -158.71
N LYS A 364 121.24 10.79 -158.92
CA LYS A 364 122.32 9.85 -158.56
C LYS A 364 123.41 9.77 -159.63
N GLU A 365 123.06 9.93 -160.90
CA GLU A 365 124.00 9.90 -162.03
C GLU A 365 124.87 11.17 -162.09
N GLU A 366 124.34 12.31 -161.64
CA GLU A 366 125.07 13.59 -161.61
C GLU A 366 126.08 13.67 -160.43
N LYS A 367 125.81 12.93 -159.35
CA LYS A 367 126.74 12.78 -158.22
C LYS A 367 128.00 12.01 -158.62
N ASP A 368 127.86 10.96 -159.42
CA ASP A 368 128.98 10.11 -159.84
C ASP A 368 129.92 10.80 -160.84
N LYS A 369 129.42 11.73 -161.67
CA LYS A 369 130.26 12.56 -162.54
C LYS A 369 131.12 13.56 -161.77
N THR A 370 130.60 14.12 -160.69
CA THR A 370 131.30 15.16 -159.92
C THR A 370 132.46 14.58 -159.11
N SER A 371 132.35 13.32 -158.67
CA SER A 371 133.42 12.64 -157.92
C SER A 371 134.66 12.34 -158.78
N ASN A 372 134.47 11.98 -160.06
CA ASN A 372 135.58 11.72 -160.99
C ASN A 372 136.42 12.98 -161.30
N TYR A 373 135.84 14.18 -161.26
CA TYR A 373 136.60 15.43 -161.45
C TYR A 373 137.51 15.75 -160.25
N VAL A 374 137.10 15.40 -159.04
CA VAL A 374 137.90 15.63 -157.81
C VAL A 374 139.11 14.70 -157.75
N GLU A 375 138.99 13.50 -158.32
CA GLU A 375 140.06 12.51 -158.42
C GLU A 375 141.22 12.97 -159.33
N VAL A 376 140.93 13.74 -160.39
CA VAL A 376 141.94 14.27 -161.31
C VAL A 376 142.71 15.46 -160.71
N ILE A 377 142.02 16.43 -160.10
CA ILE A 377 142.66 17.65 -159.54
C ILE A 377 143.58 17.32 -158.34
N THR A 378 143.26 16.28 -157.59
CA THR A 378 144.08 15.87 -156.44
C THR A 378 145.41 15.23 -156.88
N SER A 379 145.42 14.58 -158.05
CA SER A 379 146.62 13.94 -158.60
C SER A 379 147.65 14.95 -159.15
N GLU A 380 147.21 16.11 -159.65
CA GLU A 380 148.09 17.14 -160.23
C GLU A 380 148.73 18.07 -159.18
N LEU A 381 148.02 18.36 -158.09
CA LEU A 381 148.58 19.17 -156.99
C LEU A 381 149.70 18.46 -156.22
N LYS A 382 149.72 17.13 -156.23
CA LYS A 382 150.73 16.35 -155.50
C LYS A 382 152.06 16.27 -156.24
N THR A 383 152.03 16.23 -157.57
CA THR A 383 153.23 16.26 -158.44
C THR A 383 153.89 17.65 -158.46
N LEU A 384 153.11 18.74 -158.36
CA LEU A 384 153.63 20.11 -158.24
C LEU A 384 154.29 20.41 -156.89
N LYS A 385 153.84 19.74 -155.82
CA LYS A 385 154.38 20.00 -154.47
C LYS A 385 155.77 19.40 -154.23
N LYS A 386 156.12 18.27 -154.84
CA LYS A 386 157.39 17.59 -154.55
C LYS A 386 158.55 18.04 -155.44
N THR A 387 158.30 18.39 -156.71
CA THR A 387 159.30 19.03 -157.58
C THR A 387 159.78 20.37 -157.01
N LEU A 388 158.94 21.06 -156.22
CA LEU A 388 159.33 22.26 -155.48
C LEU A 388 160.25 21.95 -154.27
N GLU A 389 160.06 20.80 -153.61
CA GLU A 389 160.93 20.35 -152.51
C GLU A 389 162.32 19.94 -153.01
N ASP A 390 162.41 19.39 -154.22
CA ASP A 390 163.68 19.03 -154.90
C ASP A 390 164.51 20.23 -155.37
N ILE A 391 163.89 21.42 -155.46
CA ILE A 391 164.56 22.69 -155.76
C ILE A 391 164.97 23.41 -154.47
N SER A 392 164.11 23.42 -153.45
CA SER A 392 164.38 24.19 -152.23
C SER A 392 165.53 23.65 -151.37
N LYS A 393 165.86 22.36 -151.43
CA LYS A 393 167.06 21.82 -150.74
C LYS A 393 168.35 21.87 -151.56
N ARG A 394 168.29 22.21 -152.85
CA ARG A 394 169.49 22.50 -153.67
C ARG A 394 170.04 23.91 -153.42
N GLU A 395 169.31 24.76 -152.72
CA GLU A 395 169.64 26.18 -152.53
C GLU A 395 170.02 26.55 -151.08
N LYS A 396 169.84 25.66 -150.11
CA LYS A 396 170.40 25.83 -148.76
C LYS A 396 171.58 24.89 -148.51
N GLN A 397 172.73 25.41 -148.94
CA GLN A 397 174.02 25.38 -148.23
C GLN A 397 175.17 24.58 -148.86
N MET A 398 176.15 25.16 -149.56
CA MET A 398 176.55 26.59 -149.75
C MET A 398 176.49 27.54 -148.55
#